data_AF-A0A966JMS2-F1
#
_entry.id   AF-A0A966JMS2-F1
#
_cell.length_a   1.000
_cell.length_b   1.000
_cell.length_c   1.000
_cell.angle_alpha   90.00
_cell.angle_beta   90.00
_cell.angle_gamma   90.00
#
_symmetry.space_group_name_H-M   'P 1'
#
loop_
_entity.id
_entity.type
_entity.pdbx_description
1 polymer ?
#
loop_
_entity_poly.entity_id
_entity_poly.type
_entity_poly.pdbx_seq_one_letter_code
_entity_poly.pdbx_strand_id
1 'polypeptide(L)'
;NWDLVGERTGAIGHTMPRPAGYAINHMTWQSKWGIKVPKGWSVLYTHPLSRFELPFFTASAIMDSDRFASHGSAPFFIKKDWTGIIPKGTPFAQIIPIKRSSWVSKSVRQGREDQYIAASARMVPYGFYRSKLWVPKKYKAEKDV
;
A
#
# COMPACT_ATOMS: atom_id res chain seq x y z
N ASN A 1 -10.91 -23.07 -14.83
CA ASN A 1 -10.27 -21.79 -15.20
C ASN A 1 -10.59 -20.74 -14.17
N TRP A 2 -9.59 -20.02 -13.68
CA TRP A 2 -9.76 -18.94 -12.70
C TRP A 2 -9.10 -17.70 -13.26
N ASP A 3 -9.80 -16.58 -13.18
CA ASP A 3 -9.34 -15.31 -13.71
C ASP A 3 -8.91 -14.39 -12.57
N LEU A 4 -7.67 -13.88 -12.68
CA LEU A 4 -7.09 -12.93 -11.73
C LEU A 4 -7.86 -11.59 -11.73
N VAL A 5 -8.51 -11.27 -12.84
CA VAL A 5 -9.24 -10.03 -13.04
C VAL A 5 -10.73 -10.34 -13.09
N GLY A 6 -11.49 -9.68 -12.22
CA GLY A 6 -12.95 -9.60 -12.31
C GLY A 6 -13.39 -8.19 -12.66
N GLU A 7 -14.51 -8.07 -13.35
CA GLU A 7 -15.20 -6.80 -13.57
C GLU A 7 -16.45 -6.73 -12.68
N ARG A 8 -16.62 -5.64 -11.94
CA ARG A 8 -17.88 -5.39 -11.22
C ARG A 8 -18.81 -4.62 -12.15
N THR A 9 -19.66 -5.35 -12.86
CA THR A 9 -20.74 -4.77 -13.67
C THR A 9 -21.88 -4.28 -12.75
N GLY A 10 -22.52 -3.16 -13.11
CA GLY A 10 -23.69 -2.61 -12.40
C GLY A 10 -23.47 -1.27 -11.68
N ALA A 11 -24.51 -0.82 -10.96
CA ALA A 11 -24.63 0.55 -10.41
C ALA A 11 -23.58 0.93 -9.34
N ILE A 12 -22.84 -0.03 -8.79
CA ILE A 12 -21.92 0.16 -7.66
C ILE A 12 -20.51 0.56 -8.14
N GLY A 13 -20.12 0.15 -9.36
CA GLY A 13 -18.77 0.41 -9.87
C GLY A 13 -18.54 1.86 -10.28
N HIS A 14 -19.55 2.50 -10.87
CA HIS A 14 -19.44 3.83 -11.45
C HIS A 14 -19.50 4.98 -10.42
N THR A 15 -19.90 4.69 -9.18
CA THR A 15 -20.04 5.69 -8.09
C THR A 15 -18.79 5.82 -7.23
N MET A 16 -17.81 4.91 -7.36
CA MET A 16 -16.58 5.01 -6.57
C MET A 16 -15.69 6.15 -7.06
N PRO A 17 -15.12 6.95 -6.15
CA PRO A 17 -14.14 7.97 -6.51
C PRO A 17 -12.93 7.29 -7.15
N ARG A 18 -12.50 7.83 -8.30
CA ARG A 18 -11.37 7.30 -9.08
C ARG A 18 -10.34 8.39 -9.36
N PRO A 19 -9.05 8.03 -9.47
CA PRO A 19 -8.05 8.99 -9.91
C PRO A 19 -8.34 9.50 -11.33
N ALA A 20 -7.93 10.72 -11.63
CA ALA A 20 -8.04 11.28 -12.97
C ALA A 20 -7.23 10.44 -13.97
N GLY A 21 -7.75 10.27 -15.19
CA GLY A 21 -7.08 9.53 -16.26
C GLY A 21 -7.31 8.01 -16.24
N TYR A 22 -8.23 7.51 -15.41
CA TYR A 22 -8.60 6.08 -15.35
C TYR A 22 -9.99 5.81 -15.94
N ALA A 23 -10.17 4.60 -16.45
CA ALA A 23 -11.41 4.11 -17.02
C ALA A 23 -12.54 4.09 -15.98
N ILE A 24 -13.78 4.13 -16.48
CA ILE A 24 -14.99 4.16 -15.65
C ILE A 24 -15.35 2.77 -15.08
N ASN A 25 -14.82 1.72 -15.70
CA ASN A 25 -15.05 0.34 -15.31
C ASN A 25 -14.37 0.07 -13.98
N HIS A 26 -15.09 -0.63 -13.12
CA HIS A 26 -14.58 -1.02 -11.82
C HIS A 26 -14.09 -2.45 -11.87
N MET A 27 -12.77 -2.63 -11.79
CA MET A 27 -12.13 -3.93 -11.87
C MET A 27 -11.65 -4.38 -10.50
N THR A 28 -11.44 -5.68 -10.36
CA THR A 28 -10.94 -6.26 -9.11
C THR A 28 -9.91 -7.32 -9.35
N TRP A 29 -8.85 -7.29 -8.55
CA TRP A 29 -7.95 -8.42 -8.39
C TRP A 29 -8.65 -9.46 -7.53
N GLN A 30 -8.96 -10.60 -8.13
CA GLN A 30 -9.40 -11.78 -7.40
C GLN A 30 -8.16 -12.41 -6.79
N SER A 31 -8.09 -12.56 -5.46
CA SER A 31 -6.98 -13.29 -4.83
C SER A 31 -7.36 -14.74 -4.53
N LYS A 32 -6.46 -15.69 -4.83
CA LYS A 32 -6.60 -17.10 -4.41
C LYS A 32 -6.09 -17.38 -3.00
N TRP A 33 -5.52 -16.37 -2.35
CA TRP A 33 -4.96 -16.49 -1.01
C TRP A 33 -5.53 -15.38 -0.11
N GLY A 34 -5.74 -15.75 1.16
CA GLY A 34 -6.02 -14.80 2.22
C GLY A 34 -4.74 -14.34 2.91
N ILE A 35 -4.84 -13.26 3.68
CA ILE A 35 -3.74 -12.75 4.50
C ILE A 35 -4.15 -12.95 5.95
N LYS A 36 -3.28 -13.58 6.75
CA LYS A 36 -3.41 -13.66 8.20
C LYS A 36 -2.21 -12.97 8.82
N VAL A 37 -2.46 -12.10 9.78
CA VAL A 37 -1.41 -11.46 10.58
C VAL A 37 -1.61 -11.75 12.07
N PRO A 38 -0.57 -11.62 12.92
CA PRO A 38 -0.70 -11.84 14.35
C PRO A 38 -1.76 -10.93 14.99
N LYS A 39 -2.32 -11.36 16.13
CA LYS A 39 -3.30 -10.57 16.88
C LYS A 39 -2.79 -9.15 17.14
N GLY A 40 -3.65 -8.15 16.91
CA GLY A 40 -3.31 -6.74 17.08
C GLY A 40 -2.64 -6.10 15.86
N TRP A 41 -2.48 -6.81 14.75
CA TRP A 41 -1.97 -6.27 13.49
C TRP A 41 -3.06 -6.08 12.45
N SER A 42 -2.83 -5.14 11.56
CA SER A 42 -3.58 -4.91 10.32
C SER A 42 -2.61 -4.98 9.15
N VAL A 43 -3.12 -4.94 7.93
CA VAL A 43 -2.30 -4.78 6.72
C VAL A 43 -2.77 -3.58 5.93
N LEU A 44 -1.84 -2.78 5.44
CA LEU A 44 -2.09 -1.88 4.33
C LEU A 44 -1.91 -2.67 3.04
N TYR A 45 -3.01 -2.91 2.35
CA TYR A 45 -3.02 -3.36 0.97
C TYR A 45 -3.06 -2.13 0.09
N THR A 46 -2.12 -1.98 -0.84
CA THR A 46 -1.97 -0.75 -1.61
C THR A 46 -1.38 -1.01 -2.98
N HIS A 47 -1.53 -0.05 -3.89
CA HIS A 47 -0.70 0.06 -5.09
C HIS A 47 0.78 -0.07 -4.73
N PRO A 48 1.58 -0.84 -5.49
CA PRO A 48 3.02 -0.91 -5.27
C PRO A 48 3.65 0.47 -5.19
N LEU A 49 4.32 0.76 -4.08
CA LEU A 49 4.88 2.08 -3.82
C LEU A 49 5.92 2.42 -4.89
N SER A 50 5.88 3.67 -5.35
CA SER A 50 6.80 4.20 -6.38
C SER A 50 6.74 3.49 -7.74
N ARG A 51 5.59 2.87 -8.09
CA ARG A 51 5.36 2.22 -9.39
C ARG A 51 4.35 2.99 -10.25
N PHE A 52 4.71 4.19 -10.69
CA PHE A 52 3.84 5.10 -11.44
C PHE A 52 3.65 4.70 -12.92
N GLU A 53 4.54 3.85 -13.43
CA GLU A 53 4.55 3.35 -14.80
C GLU A 53 3.41 2.37 -15.10
N LEU A 54 2.87 1.72 -14.06
CA LEU A 54 1.88 0.67 -14.21
C LEU A 54 0.62 1.17 -14.95
N PRO A 55 -0.01 0.32 -15.77
CA PRO A 55 -1.21 0.70 -16.53
C PRO A 55 -2.48 0.71 -15.67
N PHE A 56 -2.35 0.35 -14.39
CA PHE A 56 -3.42 0.29 -13.42
C PHE A 56 -3.02 0.98 -12.12
N PHE A 57 -4.03 1.28 -11.31
CA PHE A 57 -3.91 1.77 -9.95
C PHE A 57 -4.73 0.88 -9.02
N THR A 58 -4.06 0.22 -8.09
CA THR A 58 -4.72 -0.61 -7.08
C THR A 58 -5.15 0.25 -5.91
N ALA A 59 -6.42 0.16 -5.53
CA ALA A 59 -6.95 0.94 -4.42
C ALA A 59 -6.31 0.51 -3.09
N SER A 60 -6.05 1.50 -2.24
CA SER A 60 -5.43 1.27 -0.94
C SER A 60 -6.49 1.09 0.15
N ALA A 61 -6.29 0.11 1.03
CA ALA A 61 -7.14 -0.14 2.18
C ALA A 61 -6.35 -0.70 3.35
N ILE A 62 -6.75 -0.35 4.56
CA ILE A 62 -6.29 -1.00 5.79
C ILE A 62 -7.28 -2.12 6.11
N MET A 63 -6.78 -3.34 6.27
CA MET A 63 -7.57 -4.52 6.61
C MET A 63 -7.09 -5.13 7.91
N ASP A 64 -8.03 -5.44 8.81
CA ASP A 64 -7.77 -6.14 10.07
C ASP A 64 -7.68 -7.65 9.83
N SER A 65 -6.61 -8.04 9.13
CA SER A 65 -6.35 -9.42 8.73
C SER A 65 -6.02 -10.37 9.88
N ASP A 66 -5.91 -9.89 11.11
CA ASP A 66 -5.86 -10.77 12.29
C ASP A 66 -7.25 -11.32 12.67
N ARG A 67 -8.32 -10.63 12.29
CA ARG A 67 -9.71 -11.04 12.51
C ARG A 67 -10.37 -11.63 11.27
N PHE A 68 -9.95 -11.22 10.08
CA PHE A 68 -10.56 -11.65 8.82
C PHE A 68 -9.51 -12.06 7.79
N ALA A 69 -9.34 -13.36 7.58
CA ALA A 69 -8.37 -13.94 6.64
C ALA A 69 -9.07 -14.62 5.46
N SER A 70 -9.96 -13.89 4.78
CA SER A 70 -10.64 -14.38 3.59
C SER A 70 -9.87 -14.06 2.30
N HIS A 71 -10.20 -14.80 1.25
CA HIS A 71 -9.85 -14.49 -0.12
C HIS A 71 -10.51 -13.16 -0.51
N GLY A 72 -9.69 -12.11 -0.61
CA GLY A 72 -10.15 -10.75 -0.90
C GLY A 72 -10.27 -10.48 -2.40
N SER A 73 -11.22 -9.60 -2.74
CA SER A 73 -11.34 -8.95 -4.05
C SER A 73 -10.89 -7.51 -3.89
N ALA A 74 -9.71 -7.17 -4.39
CA ALA A 74 -9.13 -5.83 -4.25
C ALA A 74 -9.50 -4.94 -5.45
N PRO A 75 -10.18 -3.81 -5.24
CA PRO A 75 -10.48 -2.84 -6.29
C PRO A 75 -9.23 -2.32 -7.00
N PHE A 76 -9.30 -2.18 -8.32
CA PHE A 76 -8.31 -1.44 -9.10
C PHE A 76 -8.96 -0.73 -10.28
N PHE A 77 -8.23 0.24 -10.82
CA PHE A 77 -8.62 1.01 -11.99
C PHE A 77 -7.56 0.87 -13.06
N ILE A 78 -7.96 0.80 -14.33
CA ILE A 78 -7.05 0.77 -15.47
C ILE A 78 -7.00 2.16 -16.12
N LYS A 79 -5.84 2.57 -16.67
CA LYS A 79 -5.72 3.86 -17.37
C LYS A 79 -6.73 3.93 -18.51
N LYS A 80 -7.34 5.09 -18.70
CA LYS A 80 -8.31 5.32 -19.77
C LYS A 80 -7.65 5.02 -21.13
N ASP A 81 -8.38 4.34 -22.01
CA ASP A 81 -7.97 3.98 -23.37
C ASP A 81 -6.71 3.08 -23.44
N TRP A 82 -6.23 2.53 -22.31
CA TRP A 82 -5.11 1.61 -22.31
C TRP A 82 -5.53 0.25 -22.89
N THR A 83 -4.71 -0.28 -23.79
CA THR A 83 -4.83 -1.63 -24.33
C THR A 83 -3.45 -2.28 -24.31
N GLY A 84 -3.37 -3.54 -23.87
CA GLY A 84 -2.11 -4.28 -23.85
C GLY A 84 -2.16 -5.51 -22.98
N ILE A 85 -0.98 -6.09 -22.75
CA ILE A 85 -0.79 -7.26 -21.88
C ILE A 85 0.01 -6.81 -20.66
N ILE A 86 -0.47 -7.13 -19.46
CA ILE A 86 0.31 -6.96 -18.23
C ILE A 86 1.23 -8.18 -18.10
N PRO A 87 2.56 -8.02 -18.13
CA PRO A 87 3.48 -9.16 -18.06
C PRO A 87 3.34 -9.95 -16.75
N LYS A 88 3.49 -11.28 -16.83
CA LYS A 88 3.58 -12.13 -15.64
C LYS A 88 4.72 -11.66 -14.73
N GLY A 89 4.46 -11.64 -13.43
CA GLY A 89 5.44 -11.15 -12.42
C GLY A 89 5.35 -9.65 -12.16
N THR A 90 4.50 -8.92 -12.89
CA THR A 90 4.19 -7.53 -12.55
C THR A 90 3.51 -7.47 -11.17
N PRO A 91 4.06 -6.74 -10.19
CA PRO A 91 3.41 -6.59 -8.90
C PRO A 91 2.13 -5.78 -9.08
N PHE A 92 0.99 -6.34 -8.71
CA PHE A 92 -0.30 -5.64 -8.79
C PHE A 92 -0.73 -5.02 -7.45
N ALA A 93 -0.17 -5.50 -6.34
CA ALA A 93 -0.41 -4.96 -5.01
C ALA A 93 0.83 -5.13 -4.14
N GLN A 94 0.92 -4.29 -3.12
CA GLN A 94 1.89 -4.39 -2.04
C GLN A 94 1.14 -4.48 -0.71
N ILE A 95 1.59 -5.41 0.13
CA ILE A 95 1.00 -5.67 1.45
C ILE A 95 2.03 -5.29 2.49
N ILE A 96 1.64 -4.40 3.40
CA ILE A 96 2.52 -3.88 4.46
C ILE A 96 1.84 -4.15 5.80
N PRO A 97 2.41 -5.03 6.66
CA PRO A 97 1.91 -5.23 8.01
C PRO A 97 2.06 -3.96 8.86
N ILE A 98 1.00 -3.62 9.60
CA ILE A 98 0.94 -2.47 10.50
C ILE A 98 0.54 -2.96 11.89
N LYS A 99 1.37 -2.66 12.90
CA LYS A 99 1.01 -2.92 14.30
C LYS A 99 0.03 -1.85 14.75
N ARG A 100 -1.15 -2.24 15.23
CA ARG A 100 -2.11 -1.28 15.82
C ARG A 100 -1.63 -0.88 17.21
N SER A 101 -1.66 0.42 17.48
CA SER A 101 -1.36 0.99 18.79
C SER A 101 -2.20 2.23 19.01
N SER A 102 -2.78 2.38 20.20
CA SER A 102 -3.46 3.61 20.61
C SER A 102 -2.43 4.67 20.98
N TRP A 103 -2.65 5.91 20.55
CA TRP A 103 -1.83 7.07 20.90
C TRP A 103 -2.69 8.33 20.86
N VAL A 104 -2.24 9.40 21.52
CA VAL A 104 -2.91 10.69 21.55
C VAL A 104 -2.09 11.69 20.73
N SER A 105 -2.71 12.27 19.71
CA SER A 105 -2.09 13.33 18.92
C SER A 105 -2.03 14.65 19.71
N LYS A 106 -0.91 15.36 19.62
CA LYS A 106 -0.74 16.70 20.20
C LYS A 106 -0.04 17.59 19.19
N SER A 107 -0.59 18.77 18.96
CA SER A 107 0.08 19.82 18.20
C SER A 107 1.05 20.56 19.12
N VAL A 108 2.34 20.57 18.77
CA VAL A 108 3.38 21.28 19.51
C VAL A 108 4.10 22.26 18.58
N ARG A 109 4.60 23.38 19.12
CA ARG A 109 5.53 24.23 18.37
C ARG A 109 6.82 23.47 18.16
N GLN A 110 7.40 23.62 16.96
CA GLN A 110 8.67 23.00 16.63
C GLN A 110 9.75 23.43 17.63
N GLY A 111 10.46 22.47 18.20
CA GLY A 111 11.52 22.72 19.18
C GLY A 111 12.82 23.20 18.52
N ARG A 112 13.72 23.77 19.34
CA ARG A 112 15.08 24.15 18.89
C ARG A 112 15.87 22.96 18.34
N GLU A 113 15.68 21.79 18.92
CA GLU A 113 16.34 20.55 18.48
C GLU A 113 15.88 20.11 17.08
N ASP A 114 14.57 20.10 16.82
CA ASP A 114 14.02 19.79 15.50
C ASP A 114 14.55 20.75 14.42
N GLN A 115 14.66 22.04 14.76
CA GLN A 115 15.23 23.06 13.88
C GLN A 115 16.71 22.81 13.60
N TYR A 116 17.49 22.44 14.63
CA TYR A 116 18.90 22.10 14.47
C TYR A 116 19.10 20.85 13.60
N ILE A 117 18.30 19.80 13.82
CA ILE A 117 18.33 18.58 13.00
C ILE A 117 18.00 18.92 11.54
N ALA A 118 16.96 19.72 11.30
CA ALA A 118 16.58 20.14 9.95
C ALA A 118 17.66 20.99 9.27
N ALA A 119 18.29 21.92 9.99
CA ALA A 119 19.40 22.71 9.48
C ALA A 119 20.60 21.83 9.14
N SER A 120 20.99 20.93 10.05
CA SER A 120 22.10 19.99 9.86
C SER A 120 21.88 19.06 8.67
N ALA A 121 20.64 18.61 8.45
CA ALA A 121 20.28 17.79 7.29
C ALA A 121 20.48 18.51 5.95
N ARG A 122 20.29 19.84 5.91
CA ARG A 122 20.49 20.66 4.70
C ARG A 122 21.96 20.94 4.40
N MET A 123 22.84 20.82 5.40
CA MET A 123 24.27 21.12 5.25
C MET A 123 25.06 19.96 4.62
N VAL A 124 24.47 18.79 4.44
CA VAL A 124 25.13 17.63 3.81
C VAL A 124 24.45 17.24 2.50
N PRO A 125 25.23 16.84 1.47
CA PRO A 125 24.67 16.61 0.13
C PRO A 125 23.72 15.41 0.06
N TYR A 126 23.92 14.39 0.90
CA TYR A 126 23.03 13.24 1.02
C TYR A 126 23.34 12.45 2.30
N GLY A 127 22.46 11.49 2.65
CA GLY A 127 22.78 10.47 3.66
C GLY A 127 22.67 10.89 5.12
N PHE A 128 22.24 12.13 5.42
CA PHE A 128 22.00 12.60 6.79
C PHE A 128 21.06 11.66 7.55
N TYR A 129 19.88 11.37 6.96
CA TYR A 129 18.88 10.50 7.57
C TYR A 129 19.48 9.13 7.90
N ARG A 130 20.14 8.50 6.92
CA ARG A 130 20.74 7.16 7.09
C ARG A 130 21.81 7.12 8.19
N SER A 131 22.61 8.17 8.33
CA SER A 131 23.75 8.18 9.25
C SER A 131 23.41 8.66 10.67
N LYS A 132 22.43 9.55 10.83
CA LYS A 132 22.14 10.21 12.11
C LYS A 132 20.78 9.85 12.72
N LEU A 133 19.79 9.50 11.91
CA LEU A 133 18.40 9.31 12.37
C LEU A 133 17.87 7.90 12.16
N TRP A 134 18.40 7.18 11.19
CA TRP A 134 17.89 5.86 10.83
C TRP A 134 18.20 4.84 11.92
N VAL A 135 17.14 4.27 12.48
CA VAL A 135 17.22 3.14 13.41
C VAL A 135 17.08 1.85 12.62
N PRO A 136 18.10 0.97 12.59
CA PRO A 136 18.02 -0.30 11.88
C PRO A 136 16.94 -1.18 12.53
N LYS A 137 16.12 -1.81 11.68
CA LYS A 137 15.06 -2.71 12.13
C LYS A 137 15.68 -4.06 12.50
N LYS A 138 15.32 -4.60 13.67
CA LYS A 138 15.62 -5.99 14.05
C LYS A 138 14.46 -6.86 13.62
N TYR A 139 14.72 -7.87 12.79
CA TYR A 139 13.75 -8.90 12.42
C TYR A 139 14.32 -10.27 12.76
N LYS A 140 13.45 -11.18 13.21
CA LYS A 140 13.71 -12.62 13.26
C LYS A 140 12.80 -13.23 12.21
N ALA A 141 13.37 -13.82 11.18
CA ALA A 141 12.63 -14.70 10.29
C ALA A 141 12.71 -16.10 10.89
N GLU A 142 11.59 -16.70 11.24
CA GLU A 142 11.55 -18.15 11.41
C GLU A 142 11.71 -18.76 10.01
N LYS A 143 12.53 -19.80 9.90
CA LYS A 143 12.62 -20.55 8.65
C LYS A 143 11.30 -21.31 8.51
N ASP A 144 10.56 -21.05 7.44
CA ASP A 144 9.39 -21.85 7.11
C ASP A 144 9.81 -23.32 6.92
N VAL A 145 8.94 -24.22 7.39
CA VAL A 145 9.04 -25.69 7.28
C VAL A 145 8.65 -26.13 5.86
#